data_AF-A0A140NQB2-F1
#
_entry.id   AF-A0A140NQB2-F1
#
_cell.length_a   1.000
_cell.length_b   1.000
_cell.length_c   1.000
_cell.angle_alpha   90.00
_cell.angle_beta   90.00
_cell.angle_gamma   90.00
#
_symmetry.space_group_name_H-M   'P 1'
#
loop_
_entity.id
_entity.type
_entity.pdbx_description
1 polymer ?
#
loop_
_entity_poly.entity_id
_entity_poly.type
_entity_poly.pdbx_seq_one_letter_code
_entity_poly.pdbx_strand_id
1 'polypeptide(L)'
;MTSLLIVNADDFGLCKSVNYGILEAHRNGIVTSTTAMVNMPSIQHAAQLATEQPLLAVGMHFVLTMGKPCSPMPSLVRNGILGKWIWEMEKSDQLPIAEIVQELHCQYNQFIDILVNPPATLIAIIMYI
;
A
#
# COMPACT_ATOMS: atom_id res chain seq x y z
N MET A 1 -12.53 28.25 -15.45
CA MET A 1 -11.48 27.29 -15.05
C MET A 1 -12.17 26.06 -14.51
N THR A 2 -11.72 24.86 -14.86
CA THR A 2 -12.21 23.60 -14.29
C THR A 2 -11.29 23.17 -13.15
N SER A 3 -11.86 22.81 -12.00
CA SER A 3 -11.13 22.26 -10.87
C SER A 3 -10.92 20.75 -11.05
N LEU A 4 -9.72 20.26 -10.78
CA LEU A 4 -9.40 18.83 -10.74
C LEU A 4 -9.56 18.32 -9.31
N LEU A 5 -10.32 17.23 -9.13
CA LEU A 5 -10.45 16.52 -7.86
C LEU A 5 -10.04 15.07 -8.05
N ILE A 6 -9.13 14.57 -7.20
CA ILE A 6 -8.78 13.15 -7.10
C ILE A 6 -9.36 12.64 -5.79
N VAL A 7 -10.18 11.60 -5.86
CA VAL A 7 -10.73 10.92 -4.69
C VAL A 7 -10.01 9.58 -4.55
N ASN A 8 -9.10 9.50 -3.60
CA ASN A 8 -8.31 8.31 -3.33
C ASN A 8 -8.94 7.46 -2.23
N ALA A 9 -9.07 6.16 -2.46
CA ALA A 9 -9.38 5.19 -1.41
C ALA A 9 -8.12 4.46 -0.97
N ASP A 10 -7.83 4.40 0.34
CA ASP A 10 -6.65 3.72 0.87
C ASP A 10 -6.89 2.22 1.09
N ASP A 11 -5.82 1.49 1.39
CA ASP A 11 -5.81 0.10 1.84
C ASP A 11 -6.12 -0.98 0.78
N PHE A 12 -5.91 -0.70 -0.50
CA PHE A 12 -6.07 -1.72 -1.54
C PHE A 12 -5.05 -2.85 -1.37
N GLY A 13 -5.51 -4.09 -1.35
CA GLY A 13 -4.67 -5.25 -1.05
C GLY A 13 -4.70 -5.69 0.42
N LEU A 14 -5.28 -4.89 1.32
CA LEU A 14 -5.44 -5.23 2.75
C LEU A 14 -6.16 -6.57 2.94
N CYS A 15 -7.39 -6.67 2.44
CA CYS A 15 -8.19 -7.88 2.42
C CYS A 15 -9.20 -7.87 1.25
N LYS A 16 -9.74 -9.02 0.87
CA LYS A 16 -10.67 -9.12 -0.26
C LYS A 16 -11.91 -8.22 -0.12
N SER A 17 -12.47 -8.10 1.09
CA SER A 17 -13.65 -7.26 1.31
C SER A 17 -13.34 -5.77 1.13
N VAL A 18 -12.15 -5.30 1.54
CA VAL A 18 -11.71 -3.93 1.29
C VAL A 18 -11.52 -3.69 -0.20
N ASN A 19 -10.87 -4.62 -0.92
CA ASN A 19 -10.72 -4.51 -2.37
C ASN A 19 -12.07 -4.38 -3.09
N TYR A 20 -13.06 -5.21 -2.73
CA TYR A 20 -14.40 -5.12 -3.31
C TYR A 20 -15.11 -3.82 -2.95
N GLY A 21 -14.96 -3.32 -1.72
CA GLY A 21 -15.54 -2.04 -1.31
C GLY A 21 -14.97 -0.86 -2.10
N ILE A 22 -13.64 -0.83 -2.29
CA ILE A 22 -12.96 0.17 -3.12
C ILE A 22 -13.45 0.09 -4.56
N LEU A 23 -13.56 -1.12 -5.10
CA LEU A 23 -14.03 -1.35 -6.46
C LEU A 23 -15.49 -0.91 -6.66
N GLU A 24 -16.36 -1.19 -5.70
CA GLU A 24 -17.74 -0.72 -5.70
C GLU A 24 -17.81 0.81 -5.66
N ALA A 25 -17.01 1.45 -4.80
CA ALA A 25 -16.94 2.90 -4.69
C ALA A 25 -16.33 3.57 -5.94
N HIS A 26 -15.50 2.85 -6.70
CA HIS A 26 -14.98 3.30 -8.00
C HIS A 26 -16.04 3.17 -9.10
N ARG A 27 -16.70 2.01 -9.19
CA ARG A 27 -17.69 1.73 -10.24
C ARG A 27 -18.97 2.54 -10.10
N ASN A 28 -19.46 2.68 -8.86
CA ASN A 28 -20.78 3.23 -8.54
C ASN A 28 -20.69 4.48 -7.67
N GLY A 29 -19.48 5.04 -7.46
CA GLY A 29 -19.25 6.21 -6.62
C GLY A 29 -18.32 7.22 -7.26
N ILE A 30 -17.56 7.93 -6.41
CA ILE A 30 -16.69 9.04 -6.84
C ILE A 30 -15.20 8.69 -6.75
N VAL A 31 -14.83 7.46 -6.35
CA VAL A 31 -13.42 7.07 -6.19
C VAL A 31 -12.75 7.03 -7.56
N THR A 32 -11.68 7.80 -7.71
CA THR A 32 -10.91 7.91 -8.96
C THR A 32 -9.56 7.19 -8.89
N SER A 33 -9.05 6.96 -7.68
CA SER A 33 -7.77 6.27 -7.47
C SER A 33 -7.77 5.47 -6.17
N THR A 34 -6.78 4.61 -6.03
CA THR A 34 -6.51 3.88 -4.78
C THR A 34 -5.02 3.70 -4.54
N THR A 35 -4.60 3.38 -3.31
CA THR A 35 -3.19 3.07 -2.99
C THR A 35 -3.05 1.65 -2.46
N ALA A 36 -2.09 0.89 -3.00
CA ALA A 36 -1.94 -0.53 -2.73
C ALA A 36 -0.90 -0.85 -1.64
N MET A 37 -1.28 -1.69 -0.70
CA MET A 37 -0.46 -2.23 0.38
C MET A 37 0.16 -3.56 -0.05
N VAL A 38 1.37 -3.53 -0.59
CA VAL A 38 1.98 -4.71 -1.24
C VAL A 38 2.35 -5.85 -0.30
N ASN A 39 2.54 -5.54 0.97
CA ASN A 39 2.92 -6.50 1.99
C ASN A 39 1.69 -7.21 2.63
N MET A 40 0.48 -6.87 2.16
CA MET A 40 -0.76 -7.40 2.69
C MET A 40 -1.28 -8.64 1.94
N PRO A 41 -2.04 -9.53 2.62
CA PRO A 41 -2.37 -10.85 2.09
C PRO A 41 -3.20 -10.85 0.80
N SER A 42 -3.94 -9.79 0.51
CA SER A 42 -4.83 -9.71 -0.66
C SER A 42 -4.27 -8.86 -1.80
N ILE A 43 -2.96 -8.57 -1.80
CA ILE A 43 -2.33 -7.80 -2.88
C ILE A 43 -2.50 -8.44 -4.26
N GLN A 44 -2.37 -9.77 -4.38
CA GLN A 44 -2.55 -10.46 -5.67
C GLN A 44 -3.99 -10.37 -6.18
N HIS A 45 -4.96 -10.41 -5.27
CA HIS A 45 -6.36 -10.18 -5.62
C HIS A 45 -6.60 -8.74 -6.06
N ALA A 46 -5.96 -7.75 -5.40
CA ALA A 46 -6.00 -6.35 -5.82
C ALA A 46 -5.41 -6.17 -7.23
N ALA A 47 -4.29 -6.82 -7.54
CA ALA A 47 -3.65 -6.74 -8.84
C ALA A 47 -4.51 -7.29 -9.98
N GLN A 48 -5.18 -8.42 -9.73
CA GLN A 48 -6.15 -8.96 -10.68
C GLN A 48 -7.29 -7.95 -10.94
N LEU A 49 -7.89 -7.41 -9.87
CA LEU A 49 -8.99 -6.44 -10.01
C LEU A 49 -8.55 -5.15 -10.70
N ALA A 50 -7.32 -4.67 -10.44
CA ALA A 50 -6.76 -3.51 -11.12
C ALA A 50 -6.64 -3.74 -12.63
N THR A 51 -6.20 -4.93 -13.05
CA THR A 51 -6.13 -5.32 -14.46
C THR A 51 -7.51 -5.34 -15.12
N GLU A 52 -8.54 -5.75 -14.39
CA GLU A 52 -9.93 -5.74 -14.85
C GLU A 52 -10.54 -4.33 -14.90
N GLN A 53 -9.89 -3.31 -14.32
CA GLN A 53 -10.41 -1.96 -14.13
C GLN A 53 -9.38 -0.89 -14.55
N PRO A 54 -9.11 -0.75 -15.86
CA PRO A 54 -8.04 0.12 -16.36
C PRO A 54 -8.26 1.62 -16.07
N LEU A 55 -9.46 2.03 -15.66
CA LEU A 55 -9.78 3.41 -15.28
C LEU A 55 -9.53 3.71 -13.80
N LEU A 56 -9.34 2.68 -12.97
CA LEU A 56 -8.95 2.87 -11.58
C LEU A 56 -7.43 3.06 -11.52
N ALA A 57 -7.00 4.26 -11.20
CA ALA A 57 -5.59 4.49 -10.98
C ALA A 57 -5.12 3.89 -9.65
N VAL A 58 -3.96 3.23 -9.65
CA VAL A 58 -3.41 2.55 -8.47
C VAL A 58 -2.03 3.12 -8.14
N GLY A 59 -1.94 3.78 -6.99
CA GLY A 59 -0.69 4.24 -6.39
C GLY A 59 -0.15 3.28 -5.33
N MET A 60 0.91 3.69 -4.65
CA MET A 60 1.63 2.89 -3.66
C MET A 60 1.29 3.33 -2.23
N HIS A 61 1.11 2.37 -1.33
CA HIS A 61 0.91 2.60 0.09
C HIS A 61 2.00 1.86 0.89
N PHE A 62 2.93 2.60 1.48
CA PHE A 62 3.97 2.02 2.33
C PHE A 62 3.42 1.63 3.69
N VAL A 63 3.79 0.44 4.16
CA VAL A 63 3.25 -0.15 5.39
C VAL A 63 4.37 -0.55 6.33
N LEU A 64 4.48 0.14 7.47
CA LEU A 64 5.44 -0.18 8.54
C LEU A 64 4.77 -0.63 9.85
N THR A 65 3.43 -0.65 9.87
CA THR A 65 2.63 -0.83 11.09
C THR A 65 1.78 -2.11 11.12
N MET A 66 1.79 -2.89 10.04
CA MET A 66 1.05 -4.16 9.96
C MET A 66 1.56 -5.06 8.81
N GLY A 67 1.13 -6.32 8.83
CA GLY A 67 1.51 -7.30 7.80
C GLY A 67 2.88 -7.91 8.04
N LYS A 68 3.31 -8.77 7.12
CA LYS A 68 4.69 -9.29 7.11
C LYS A 68 5.55 -8.32 6.32
N PRO A 69 6.78 -8.01 6.74
CA PRO A 69 7.67 -7.16 5.94
C PRO A 69 8.11 -7.91 4.67
N CYS A 70 8.51 -7.15 3.65
CA CYS A 70 9.08 -7.66 2.41
C CYS A 70 10.59 -7.96 2.55
N SER A 71 11.24 -7.38 3.56
CA SER A 71 12.66 -7.52 3.88
C SER A 71 12.89 -7.88 5.37
N PRO A 72 14.10 -8.34 5.75
CA PRO A 72 14.41 -8.58 7.16
C PRO A 72 14.39 -7.28 7.97
N MET A 73 13.51 -7.22 8.99
CA MET A 73 13.41 -6.08 9.91
C MET A 73 13.50 -6.55 11.38
N PRO A 74 14.65 -7.10 11.83
CA PRO A 74 14.77 -7.70 13.16
C PRO A 74 14.53 -6.73 14.32
N SER A 75 14.75 -5.42 14.12
CA SER A 75 14.54 -4.41 15.16
C SER A 75 13.07 -4.02 15.29
N LEU A 76 12.29 -4.15 14.21
CA LEU A 76 10.90 -3.70 14.17
C LEU A 76 9.88 -4.85 14.16
N VAL A 77 10.24 -6.07 13.76
CA VAL A 77 9.30 -7.19 13.66
C VAL A 77 9.12 -7.89 14.99
N ARG A 78 7.87 -8.20 15.35
CA ARG A 78 7.54 -9.04 16.50
C ARG A 78 6.69 -10.21 16.01
N ASN A 79 7.08 -11.44 16.34
CA ASN A 79 6.39 -12.67 15.88
C ASN A 79 6.18 -12.73 14.36
N GLY A 80 7.12 -12.21 13.58
CA GLY A 80 7.07 -12.22 12.11
C GLY A 80 6.14 -11.18 11.48
N ILE A 81 5.56 -10.26 12.27
CA ILE A 81 4.70 -9.18 11.77
C ILE A 81 5.21 -7.80 12.19
N LEU A 82 4.85 -6.79 11.40
CA LEU A 82 4.95 -5.37 11.73
C LEU A 82 3.78 -4.95 12.63
N GLY A 83 3.95 -3.83 13.33
CA GLY A 83 2.98 -3.37 14.32
C GLY A 83 3.15 -1.90 14.68
N LYS A 84 2.13 -1.35 15.34
CA LYS A 84 2.07 0.06 15.77
C LYS A 84 3.13 0.47 16.81
N TRP A 85 3.93 -0.47 17.32
CA TRP A 85 5.04 -0.19 18.23
C TRP A 85 6.17 0.62 17.57
N ILE A 86 6.18 0.79 16.23
CA ILE A 86 7.06 1.76 15.57
C ILE A 86 6.92 3.16 16.19
N TRP A 87 5.72 3.55 16.63
CA TRP A 87 5.47 4.84 17.29
C TRP A 87 6.16 4.96 18.64
N GLU A 88 6.35 3.86 19.36
CA GLU A 88 7.09 3.87 20.63
C GLU A 88 8.59 4.04 20.37
N MET A 89 9.09 3.42 19.31
CA MET A 89 10.49 3.54 18.88
C MET A 89 10.78 4.95 18.35
N GLU A 90 9.86 5.56 17.61
CA GLU A 90 9.94 6.95 17.15
C GLU A 90 10.03 7.92 18.32
N LYS A 91 9.13 7.80 19.30
CA LYS A 91 9.18 8.61 20.54
C LYS A 91 10.47 8.46 21.34
N SER A 92 11.14 7.31 21.21
CA SER A 92 12.37 6.99 21.93
C SER A 92 13.64 7.23 21.11
N ASP A 93 13.52 7.78 19.89
CA ASP A 93 14.62 7.99 18.93
C ASP A 93 15.41 6.69 18.61
N GLN A 94 14.69 5.57 18.51
CA GLN A 94 15.24 4.23 18.29
C GLN A 94 14.82 3.62 16.95
N LEU A 95 14.35 4.43 16.00
CA LEU A 95 13.92 3.93 14.70
C LEU A 95 15.09 3.27 13.95
N PRO A 96 14.93 2.03 13.46
CA PRO A 96 15.97 1.35 12.68
C PRO A 96 15.95 1.88 11.23
N ILE A 97 16.46 3.09 11.01
CA ILE A 97 16.36 3.81 9.73
C ILE A 97 16.89 2.99 8.55
N ALA A 98 17.99 2.26 8.72
CA ALA A 98 18.54 1.41 7.66
C ALA A 98 17.60 0.27 7.26
N GLU A 99 16.95 -0.38 8.23
CA GLU A 99 15.96 -1.44 7.98
C GLU A 99 14.72 -0.86 7.30
N ILE A 100 14.25 0.32 7.74
CA ILE A 100 13.11 1.00 7.15
C ILE A 100 13.38 1.35 5.68
N VAL A 101 14.53 1.96 5.37
CA VAL A 101 14.88 2.31 3.98
C VAL A 101 14.94 1.05 3.10
N GLN A 102 15.53 -0.03 3.60
CA GLN A 102 15.58 -1.31 2.89
C GLN A 102 14.16 -1.87 2.63
N GLU A 103 13.28 -1.81 3.63
CA GLU A 103 11.90 -2.26 3.52
C GLU A 103 11.12 -1.45 2.49
N LEU A 104 11.24 -0.11 2.51
CA LEU A 104 10.58 0.77 1.55
C LEU A 104 11.04 0.45 0.11
N HIS A 105 12.33 0.21 -0.11
CA HIS A 105 12.81 -0.25 -1.42
C HIS A 105 12.23 -1.62 -1.82
N CYS A 106 12.13 -2.56 -0.87
CA CYS A 106 11.60 -3.88 -1.15
C CYS A 106 10.10 -3.82 -1.50
N GLN A 107 9.32 -3.06 -0.74
CA GLN A 107 7.91 -2.80 -1.02
C GLN A 107 7.72 -2.10 -2.37
N TYR A 108 8.54 -1.09 -2.68
CA TYR A 108 8.47 -0.41 -3.98
C TYR A 108 8.75 -1.37 -5.15
N ASN A 109 9.80 -2.19 -5.06
CA ASN A 109 10.11 -3.16 -6.13
C ASN A 109 8.95 -4.16 -6.31
N GLN A 110 8.41 -4.68 -5.21
CA GLN A 110 7.26 -5.58 -5.26
C GLN A 110 6.02 -4.91 -5.86
N PHE A 111 5.80 -3.61 -5.61
CA PHE A 111 4.74 -2.83 -6.25
C PHE A 111 4.91 -2.78 -7.77
N ILE A 112 6.11 -2.47 -8.25
CA ILE A 112 6.42 -2.43 -9.68
C ILE A 112 6.16 -3.80 -10.33
N ASP A 113 6.61 -4.88 -9.67
CA ASP A 113 6.49 -6.25 -10.20
C ASP A 113 5.03 -6.72 -10.29
N ILE A 114 4.18 -6.32 -9.35
CA ILE A 114 2.80 -6.81 -9.26
C ILE A 114 1.80 -5.91 -10.00
N LEU A 115 1.97 -4.58 -9.97
CA LEU A 115 0.93 -3.61 -10.35
C LEU A 115 1.28 -2.69 -11.51
N VAL A 116 2.56 -2.51 -11.84
CA VAL A 116 2.98 -1.59 -12.93
C VAL A 116 3.20 -2.32 -14.26
N ASN A 117 3.19 -3.65 -14.24
CA ASN A 117 3.16 -4.48 -15.45
C ASN A 117 1.86 -5.29 -15.46
N PRO A 118 0.77 -4.84 -16.11
CA PRO A 118 0.61 -3.69 -17.03
C PRO A 118 0.42 -2.32 -16.31
N PRO A 119 0.55 -1.17 -17.00
CA PRO A 119 0.80 0.12 -16.34
C PRO A 119 -0.38 0.64 -15.52
N ALA A 120 -0.30 0.51 -14.20
CA ALA A 120 -0.99 1.40 -13.28
C ALA A 120 -0.31 2.78 -13.29
N THR A 121 -1.11 3.85 -13.35
CA THR A 121 -0.61 5.21 -13.15
C THR A 121 -0.27 5.39 -11.67
N LEU A 122 0.99 5.65 -11.34
CA LEU A 122 1.41 6.01 -9.98
C LEU A 122 0.86 7.41 -9.66
N ILE A 123 -0.25 7.49 -8.92
CA ILE A 123 -0.92 8.77 -8.60
C ILE A 123 -0.53 9.30 -7.21
N ALA A 124 -0.20 8.43 -6.26
CA ALA A 124 0.11 8.84 -4.90
C ALA A 124 1.03 7.83 -4.20
N ILE A 125 1.89 8.35 -3.31
CA ILE A 125 2.61 7.58 -2.29
C ILE A 125 2.05 8.02 -0.95
N ILE A 126 1.48 7.09 -0.19
CA ILE A 126 1.03 7.33 1.18
C ILE A 126 1.85 6.45 2.10
N MET A 127 2.35 7.03 3.19
CA MET A 127 3.08 6.31 4.23
C MET A 127 2.42 6.62 5.57
N TYR A 128 1.84 5.60 6.19
CA TYR A 128 1.48 5.67 7.60
C TYR A 128 2.66 5.14 8.40
N ILE A 129 3.43 6.06 8.99
CA ILE A 129 4.34 5.72 10.10
C ILE A 129 3.47 5.42 11.30
#